data_AF-A0A7X8UAM9-F1
#
_entry.id   AF-A0A7X8UAM9-F1
#
_cell.length_a   1.000
_cell.length_b   1.000
_cell.length_c   1.000
_cell.angle_alpha   90.00
_cell.angle_beta   90.00
_cell.angle_gamma   90.00
#
_symmetry.space_group_name_H-M   'P 1'
#
loop_
_entity.id
_entity.type
_entity.pdbx_description
1 polymer ?
#
loop_
_entity_poly.entity_id
_entity_poly.type
_entity_poly.pdbx_seq_one_letter_code
_entity_poly.pdbx_strand_id
1 'polypeptide(L)'
;MTNMGMTFYSNEELPDDLYMHKTDSCYKHMHGLPEWYNFNAPCILAHPADSSSIKEGYSSWALRARRFTTGVELNVRIAASNNASTPKSNRIACLYYVEKDYLPFTAHWQEVRTYQGNLLSDFGTVDPGQRVLAQDSFKLILPVNGDYYIIAQINDIENRLNPKPPSTRAIDLEKLHQSYLWSVLDTANPYYITG
;
A
#
# COMPACT_ATOMS: atom_id res chain seq x y z
N MET A 1 26.15 34.08 2.05
CA MET A 1 24.77 33.71 2.43
C MET A 1 23.93 33.64 1.18
N THR A 2 23.63 32.44 0.70
CA THR A 2 22.66 32.20 -0.37
C THR A 2 22.03 30.86 -0.05
N ASN A 3 20.93 30.92 0.70
CA ASN A 3 20.10 29.77 0.99
C ASN A 3 19.27 29.53 -0.27
N MET A 4 19.70 28.60 -1.13
CA MET A 4 18.87 28.12 -2.23
C MET A 4 17.72 27.33 -1.61
N GLY A 5 16.59 28.00 -1.41
CA GLY A 5 15.37 27.37 -0.96
C GLY A 5 15.00 26.26 -1.93
N MET A 6 15.09 25.02 -1.45
CA MET A 6 14.44 23.90 -2.10
C MET A 6 12.96 24.25 -2.23
N THR A 7 12.53 24.46 -3.45
CA THR A 7 11.11 24.59 -3.79
C THR A 7 10.55 23.19 -3.64
N PHE A 8 9.87 22.91 -2.53
CA PHE A 8 9.02 21.73 -2.44
C PHE A 8 7.94 21.92 -3.51
N TYR A 9 7.93 21.05 -4.51
CA TYR A 9 6.88 21.02 -5.52
C TYR A 9 5.54 20.98 -4.78
N SER A 10 4.71 21.99 -5.07
CA SER A 10 3.40 22.17 -4.48
C SER A 10 2.60 20.88 -4.60
N ASN A 11 2.04 20.45 -3.48
CA ASN A 11 0.90 19.52 -3.42
C ASN A 11 -0.02 19.80 -4.61
N GLU A 12 -0.13 18.86 -5.55
CA GLU A 12 -1.41 18.75 -6.25
C GLU A 12 -2.45 18.60 -5.14
N GLU A 13 -3.40 19.54 -5.05
CA GLU A 13 -4.55 19.37 -4.17
C GLU A 13 -5.25 18.10 -4.66
N LEU A 14 -4.97 16.98 -3.99
CA LEU A 14 -5.63 15.73 -4.27
C LEU A 14 -7.14 15.97 -4.21
N PRO A 15 -7.93 15.33 -5.08
CA PRO A 15 -9.38 15.44 -4.99
C PRO A 15 -9.88 15.08 -3.58
N ASP A 16 -11.09 15.50 -3.22
CA ASP A 16 -11.63 15.29 -1.88
C ASP A 16 -11.97 13.79 -1.63
N ASP A 17 -10.97 12.98 -1.28
CA ASP A 17 -11.11 11.53 -1.08
C ASP A 17 -10.03 10.90 -0.15
N LEU A 18 -10.15 9.59 0.04
CA LEU A 18 -9.22 8.70 0.74
C LEU A 18 -8.14 8.19 -0.21
N TYR A 19 -6.88 8.36 0.17
CA TYR A 19 -5.73 8.00 -0.67
C TYR A 19 -4.67 7.21 0.07
N MET A 20 -3.92 6.41 -0.68
CA MET A 20 -2.66 5.85 -0.21
C MET A 20 -1.62 6.97 -0.16
N HIS A 21 -0.90 7.05 0.95
CA HIS A 21 0.14 8.04 1.11
C HIS A 21 1.40 7.65 0.31
N LYS A 22 1.78 8.48 -0.66
CA LYS A 22 3.01 8.37 -1.47
C LYS A 22 3.92 9.55 -1.18
N THR A 23 4.81 9.47 -0.18
CA THR A 23 6.03 10.32 -0.06
C THR A 23 6.80 10.10 1.25
N ASP A 24 8.10 10.42 1.16
CA ASP A 24 9.24 10.37 2.09
C ASP A 24 9.20 11.26 3.34
N SER A 25 8.04 11.74 3.79
CA SER A 25 8.02 12.70 4.91
C SER A 25 7.98 12.00 6.26
N CYS A 26 9.06 12.16 7.01
CA CYS A 26 9.18 12.17 8.46
C CYS A 26 7.90 12.49 9.27
N TYR A 27 7.70 11.67 10.31
CA TYR A 27 7.04 11.97 11.59
C TYR A 27 5.76 12.81 11.60
N LYS A 28 4.60 12.14 11.72
CA LYS A 28 3.54 12.52 12.70
C LYS A 28 2.83 11.28 13.21
N HIS A 29 2.78 11.15 14.53
CA HIS A 29 2.28 10.01 15.28
C HIS A 29 0.79 9.78 14.99
N MET A 30 0.38 8.54 14.74
CA MET A 30 -1.01 8.15 14.89
C MET A 30 -1.27 7.99 16.39
N HIS A 31 -1.97 8.95 16.99
CA HIS A 31 -2.32 8.87 18.41
C HIS A 31 -3.21 7.65 18.66
N GLY A 32 -2.79 6.77 19.58
CA GLY A 32 -3.57 5.62 20.03
C GLY A 32 -3.25 4.27 19.38
N LEU A 33 -2.33 4.21 18.41
CA LEU A 33 -1.81 2.95 17.86
C LEU A 33 -0.44 2.61 18.47
N PRO A 34 -0.09 1.32 18.66
CA PRO A 34 1.22 0.90 19.13
C PRO A 34 2.35 1.54 18.28
N GLU A 35 3.48 1.89 18.90
CA GLU A 35 4.58 2.62 18.24
C GLU A 35 5.11 1.96 16.96
N TRP A 36 4.95 0.65 16.80
CA TRP A 36 5.34 -0.08 15.60
C TRP A 36 4.42 0.16 14.38
N TYR A 37 3.29 0.85 14.57
CA TYR A 37 2.43 1.37 13.50
C TYR A 37 2.78 2.79 13.07
N ASN A 38 3.67 3.51 13.77
CA ASN A 38 3.97 4.93 13.53
C ASN A 38 4.91 5.19 12.33
N PHE A 39 4.93 4.32 11.33
CA PHE A 39 5.84 4.44 10.19
C PHE A 39 5.13 5.00 8.96
N ASN A 40 5.39 6.28 8.68
CA ASN A 40 5.15 6.90 7.38
C ASN A 40 5.83 6.05 6.29
N ALA A 41 5.03 5.53 5.35
CA ALA A 41 5.43 4.58 4.31
C ALA A 41 6.08 3.27 4.82
N PRO A 42 5.75 2.10 4.25
CA PRO A 42 4.91 1.89 3.07
C PRO A 42 3.40 1.82 3.40
N CYS A 43 2.55 2.29 2.49
CA CYS A 43 1.09 2.08 2.53
C CYS A 43 0.69 0.61 2.31
N ILE A 44 1.64 -0.23 1.88
CA ILE A 44 1.54 -1.69 1.88
C ILE A 44 2.43 -2.21 3.01
N LEU A 45 1.82 -2.66 4.10
CA LEU A 45 2.51 -3.21 5.27
C LEU A 45 2.53 -4.73 5.17
N ALA A 46 3.63 -5.31 4.70
CA ALA A 46 3.78 -6.75 4.54
C ALA A 46 4.82 -7.32 5.53
N HIS A 47 4.46 -8.39 6.24
CA HIS A 47 5.37 -9.11 7.14
C HIS A 47 5.04 -10.61 7.21
N PRO A 48 5.99 -11.49 7.57
CA PRO A 48 5.69 -12.91 7.78
C PRO A 48 4.60 -13.15 8.83
N ALA A 49 3.72 -14.12 8.61
CA ALA A 49 2.61 -14.46 9.52
C ALA A 49 3.08 -15.10 10.85
N ASP A 50 4.14 -15.91 10.81
CA ASP A 50 4.71 -16.60 11.98
C ASP A 50 5.60 -15.72 12.88
N SER A 51 5.51 -14.39 12.73
CA SER A 51 6.30 -13.43 13.50
C SER A 51 5.80 -13.27 14.95
N SER A 52 5.56 -14.37 15.65
CA SER A 52 5.42 -14.48 17.12
C SER A 52 6.59 -13.89 17.92
N SER A 53 7.61 -13.39 17.22
CA SER A 53 8.79 -12.71 17.74
C SER A 53 8.99 -11.28 17.19
N ILE A 54 7.96 -10.54 16.77
CA ILE A 54 8.05 -9.07 16.84
C ILE A 54 7.98 -8.69 18.33
N LYS A 55 9.03 -9.05 19.08
CA LYS A 55 9.30 -8.53 20.41
C LYS A 55 9.44 -7.01 20.26
N GLU A 56 8.85 -6.28 21.19
CA GLU A 56 9.08 -4.84 21.34
C GLU A 56 10.59 -4.54 21.18
N GLY A 57 10.95 -3.78 20.14
CA GLY A 57 12.35 -3.46 19.83
C GLY A 57 12.90 -3.96 18.49
N TYR A 58 12.15 -4.70 17.68
CA TYR A 58 12.55 -4.88 16.27
C TYR A 58 12.46 -3.54 15.54
N SER A 59 13.62 -3.00 15.15
CA SER A 59 13.69 -1.75 14.41
C SER A 59 12.89 -1.87 13.11
N SER A 60 12.12 -0.84 12.77
CA SER A 60 11.38 -0.73 11.50
C SER A 60 12.25 -0.98 10.27
N TRP A 61 13.56 -0.79 10.40
CA TRP A 61 14.56 -1.12 9.39
C TRP A 61 14.60 -2.62 9.05
N ALA A 62 14.45 -3.52 10.04
CA ALA A 62 14.53 -4.96 9.83
C ALA A 62 13.29 -5.56 9.15
N LEU A 63 12.13 -4.90 9.24
CA LEU A 63 10.92 -5.25 8.49
C LEU A 63 10.96 -4.67 7.06
N ARG A 64 11.56 -3.49 6.89
CA ARG A 64 11.76 -2.81 5.60
C ARG A 64 12.83 -3.46 4.72
N ALA A 65 13.77 -4.22 5.28
CA ALA A 65 14.92 -4.77 4.56
C ALA A 65 14.79 -6.24 4.11
N ARG A 66 13.68 -6.92 4.43
CA ARG A 66 13.55 -8.34 4.09
C ARG A 66 13.00 -8.51 2.70
N ARG A 67 13.83 -9.07 1.81
CA ARG A 67 13.33 -9.79 0.65
C ARG A 67 12.27 -10.77 1.11
N PHE A 68 11.08 -10.72 0.50
CA PHE A 68 10.06 -11.70 0.81
C PHE A 68 10.38 -13.00 0.08
N THR A 69 10.72 -14.03 0.85
CA THR A 69 10.99 -15.35 0.31
C THR A 69 9.68 -16.03 -0.08
N THR A 70 9.72 -16.74 -1.18
CA THR A 70 8.63 -17.59 -1.67
C THR A 70 8.34 -18.74 -0.73
N GLY A 71 7.09 -19.17 -0.68
CA GLY A 71 6.61 -20.16 0.29
C GLY A 71 6.44 -19.64 1.73
N VAL A 72 6.81 -18.39 2.03
CA VAL A 72 6.50 -17.75 3.32
C VAL A 72 5.13 -17.10 3.25
N GLU A 73 4.29 -17.36 4.25
CA GLU A 73 3.03 -16.63 4.40
C GLU A 73 3.29 -15.22 4.89
N LEU A 74 2.78 -14.23 4.15
CA LEU A 74 2.80 -12.83 4.46
C LEU A 74 1.41 -12.38 4.91
N ASN A 75 1.37 -11.69 6.04
CA ASN A 75 0.28 -10.83 6.43
C ASN A 75 0.50 -9.45 5.80
N VAL A 76 -0.46 -9.02 4.97
CA VAL A 76 -0.39 -7.74 4.27
C VAL A 76 -1.56 -6.86 4.68
N ARG A 77 -1.28 -5.63 5.13
CA ARG A 77 -2.28 -4.60 5.41
C ARG A 77 -2.07 -3.38 4.52
N ILE A 78 -3.18 -2.70 4.21
CA ILE A 78 -3.16 -1.49 3.38
C ILE A 78 -3.54 -0.30 4.25
N ALA A 79 -2.73 0.76 4.19
CA ALA A 79 -2.93 1.99 4.93
C ALA A 79 -3.37 3.13 3.99
N ALA A 80 -4.28 3.97 4.48
CA ALA A 80 -4.80 5.12 3.77
C ALA A 80 -4.92 6.35 4.67
N SER A 81 -5.02 7.53 4.07
CA SER A 81 -5.22 8.81 4.73
C SER A 81 -6.41 9.52 4.09
N ASN A 82 -7.29 10.08 4.92
CA ASN A 82 -8.37 10.91 4.42
C ASN A 82 -7.88 12.35 4.23
N ASN A 83 -7.70 12.75 2.98
CA ASN A 83 -7.29 14.11 2.63
C ASN A 83 -8.50 15.02 2.39
N ALA A 84 -9.70 14.49 2.52
CA ALA A 84 -10.94 15.23 2.34
C ALA A 84 -11.27 16.14 3.53
N SER A 85 -12.08 17.14 3.23
CA SER A 85 -12.70 18.05 4.20
C SER A 85 -13.86 17.42 4.99
N THR A 86 -14.35 16.26 4.55
CA THR A 86 -15.47 15.52 5.15
C THR A 86 -15.12 14.05 5.42
N PRO A 87 -15.81 13.38 6.34
CA PRO A 87 -15.62 11.94 6.54
C PRO A 87 -15.86 11.14 5.25
N LYS A 88 -15.02 10.15 4.98
CA LYS A 88 -15.16 9.25 3.83
C LYS A 88 -15.50 7.84 4.29
N SER A 89 -16.42 7.21 3.58
CA SER A 89 -16.87 5.83 3.79
C SER A 89 -17.02 5.11 2.45
N ASN A 90 -17.36 3.82 2.49
CA ASN A 90 -17.51 2.97 1.29
C ASN A 90 -16.24 2.94 0.42
N ARG A 91 -15.07 2.94 1.08
CA ARG A 91 -13.77 2.77 0.45
C ARG A 91 -13.24 1.42 0.83
N ILE A 92 -12.80 0.68 -0.18
CA ILE A 92 -12.26 -0.66 -0.03
C ILE A 92 -10.82 -0.70 -0.49
N ALA A 93 -10.07 -1.59 0.12
CA ALA A 93 -8.75 -1.99 -0.29
C ALA A 93 -8.86 -3.32 -1.06
N CYS A 94 -8.18 -3.40 -2.21
CA CYS A 94 -7.93 -4.65 -2.93
C CYS A 94 -6.43 -4.89 -3.00
N LEU A 95 -6.03 -6.16 -3.01
CA LEU A 95 -4.62 -6.55 -3.09
C LEU A 95 -4.40 -7.54 -4.23
N TYR A 96 -3.32 -7.32 -4.97
CA TYR A 96 -2.87 -8.18 -6.04
C TYR A 96 -1.38 -8.51 -5.87
N TYR A 97 -0.93 -9.56 -6.54
CA TYR A 97 0.48 -9.79 -6.78
C TYR A 97 0.72 -10.20 -8.24
N VAL A 98 1.94 -9.96 -8.71
CA VAL A 98 2.36 -10.32 -10.07
C VAL A 98 3.85 -10.55 -10.12
N GLU A 99 4.31 -11.48 -10.95
CA GLU A 99 5.73 -11.62 -11.28
C GLU A 99 6.26 -10.33 -11.94
N LYS A 100 7.51 -9.99 -11.64
CA LYS A 100 8.12 -8.68 -11.98
C LYS A 100 7.95 -8.28 -13.46
N ASP A 101 8.18 -9.21 -14.37
CA ASP A 101 8.13 -8.97 -15.82
C ASP A 101 6.71 -8.70 -16.35
N TYR A 102 5.68 -9.04 -15.58
CA TYR A 102 4.28 -8.89 -15.97
C TYR A 102 3.57 -7.72 -15.29
N LEU A 103 4.29 -6.85 -14.57
CA LEU A 103 3.69 -5.67 -13.93
C LEU A 103 2.82 -4.84 -14.90
N PRO A 104 3.22 -4.57 -16.16
CA PRO A 104 2.37 -3.80 -17.08
C PRO A 104 1.08 -4.51 -17.50
N PHE A 105 0.94 -5.82 -17.30
CA PHE A 105 -0.15 -6.60 -17.89
C PHE A 105 -1.15 -7.04 -16.81
N THR A 106 -2.23 -6.27 -16.63
CA THR A 106 -3.21 -6.51 -15.54
C THR A 106 -3.93 -7.87 -15.63
N ALA A 107 -3.87 -8.54 -16.79
CA ALA A 107 -4.32 -9.92 -16.97
C ALA A 107 -3.59 -10.90 -16.04
N HIS A 108 -2.32 -10.63 -15.73
CA HIS A 108 -1.45 -11.49 -14.92
C HIS A 108 -1.55 -11.21 -13.42
N TRP A 109 -2.19 -10.09 -13.04
CA TRP A 109 -2.32 -9.69 -11.64
C TRP A 109 -3.27 -10.63 -10.93
N GLN A 110 -2.72 -11.41 -10.00
CA GLN A 110 -3.44 -12.38 -9.20
C GLN A 110 -4.04 -11.69 -7.98
N GLU A 111 -5.34 -11.88 -7.77
CA GLU A 111 -6.04 -11.35 -6.60
C GLU A 111 -5.63 -12.09 -5.32
N VAL A 112 -5.52 -11.33 -4.23
CA VAL A 112 -5.19 -11.87 -2.91
C VAL A 112 -6.42 -11.76 -2.01
N ARG A 113 -6.70 -12.83 -1.27
CA ARG A 113 -7.82 -12.87 -0.32
C ARG A 113 -7.39 -12.46 1.08
N THR A 114 -8.33 -11.93 1.85
CA THR A 114 -8.18 -11.73 3.29
C THR A 114 -8.09 -13.05 4.04
N TYR A 115 -7.66 -13.01 5.29
CA TYR A 115 -7.74 -14.19 6.17
C TYR A 115 -9.17 -14.71 6.35
N GLN A 116 -10.19 -13.86 6.18
CA GLN A 116 -11.60 -14.28 6.16
C GLN A 116 -12.08 -14.79 4.79
N GLY A 117 -11.22 -14.77 3.75
CA GLY A 117 -11.55 -15.25 2.41
C GLY A 117 -12.17 -14.21 1.46
N ASN A 118 -12.27 -12.95 1.88
CA ASN A 118 -12.81 -11.85 1.06
C ASN A 118 -11.77 -11.34 0.06
N LEU A 119 -12.21 -10.78 -1.08
CA LEU A 119 -11.31 -10.14 -2.05
C LEU A 119 -11.04 -8.66 -1.74
N LEU A 120 -11.76 -8.11 -0.77
CA LEU A 120 -11.79 -6.70 -0.45
C LEU A 120 -11.86 -6.51 1.06
N SER A 121 -11.34 -5.38 1.53
CA SER A 121 -11.25 -4.99 2.95
C SER A 121 -11.69 -3.54 3.10
N ASP A 122 -12.69 -3.26 3.92
CA ASP A 122 -13.25 -1.91 4.09
C ASP A 122 -12.39 -1.04 5.03
N PHE A 123 -12.38 0.27 4.82
CA PHE A 123 -11.66 1.23 5.69
C PHE A 123 -12.51 1.81 6.83
N GLY A 124 -13.81 1.51 6.87
CA GLY A 124 -14.80 2.14 7.73
C GLY A 124 -15.13 3.57 7.30
N THR A 125 -15.74 4.30 8.22
CA THR A 125 -15.82 5.76 8.12
C THR A 125 -14.54 6.37 8.67
N VAL A 126 -13.88 7.21 7.88
CA VAL A 126 -12.59 7.83 8.19
C VAL A 126 -12.77 9.34 8.25
N ASP A 127 -12.49 9.97 9.39
CA ASP A 127 -12.66 11.43 9.52
C ASP A 127 -11.56 12.21 8.78
N PRO A 128 -11.80 13.50 8.47
CA PRO A 128 -10.78 14.37 7.86
C PRO A 128 -9.43 14.33 8.58
N GLY A 129 -8.35 14.12 7.83
CA GLY A 129 -6.98 14.07 8.35
C GLY A 129 -6.63 12.78 9.11
N GLN A 130 -7.58 11.85 9.30
CA GLN A 130 -7.27 10.56 9.91
C GLN A 130 -6.53 9.64 8.96
N ARG A 131 -5.71 8.79 9.55
CA ARG A 131 -5.04 7.66 8.90
C ARG A 131 -5.62 6.38 9.45
N VAL A 132 -5.80 5.41 8.57
CA VAL A 132 -6.51 4.17 8.89
C VAL A 132 -5.87 2.99 8.16
N LEU A 133 -6.13 1.79 8.69
CA LEU A 133 -5.83 0.53 8.02
C LEU A 133 -7.13 -0.07 7.53
N ALA A 134 -7.07 -0.76 6.40
CA ALA A 134 -8.16 -1.64 6.00
C ALA A 134 -8.42 -2.66 7.13
N GLN A 135 -9.70 -2.90 7.45
CA GLN A 135 -10.11 -3.64 8.65
C GLN A 135 -9.58 -5.09 8.64
N ASP A 136 -9.61 -5.71 7.47
CA ASP A 136 -9.14 -7.07 7.24
C ASP A 136 -7.72 -7.08 6.66
N SER A 137 -6.93 -8.07 7.09
CA SER A 137 -5.58 -8.31 6.59
C SER A 137 -5.59 -9.34 5.47
N PHE A 138 -4.74 -9.16 4.47
CA PHE A 138 -4.57 -10.07 3.34
C PHE A 138 -3.56 -11.17 3.65
N LYS A 139 -3.85 -12.38 3.18
CA LYS A 139 -2.99 -13.55 3.29
C LYS A 139 -2.34 -13.81 1.94
N LEU A 140 -1.04 -13.56 1.84
CA LEU A 140 -0.27 -13.76 0.61
C LEU A 140 0.80 -14.83 0.80
N ILE A 141 0.83 -15.82 -0.10
CA ILE A 141 1.93 -16.78 -0.24
C ILE A 141 2.42 -16.70 -1.68
N LEU A 142 3.68 -16.31 -1.89
CA LEU A 142 4.27 -16.25 -3.22
C LEU A 142 4.57 -17.68 -3.73
N PRO A 143 4.03 -18.11 -4.88
CA PRO A 143 3.91 -19.52 -5.24
C PRO A 143 5.21 -20.19 -5.70
N VAL A 144 6.08 -19.46 -6.39
CA VAL A 144 7.35 -20.00 -6.93
C VAL A 144 8.49 -19.03 -6.69
N ASN A 145 9.73 -19.53 -6.56
CA ASN A 145 10.92 -18.70 -6.42
C ASN A 145 11.00 -17.67 -7.57
N GLY A 146 10.95 -16.39 -7.23
CA GLY A 146 10.96 -15.30 -8.20
C GLY A 146 10.83 -13.93 -7.53
N ASP A 147 11.00 -12.89 -8.33
CA ASP A 147 10.78 -11.51 -7.92
C ASP A 147 9.35 -11.10 -8.30
N TYR A 148 8.65 -10.49 -7.36
CA TYR A 148 7.25 -10.12 -7.50
C TYR A 148 7.03 -8.65 -7.14
N TYR A 149 5.89 -8.15 -7.59
CA TYR A 149 5.28 -6.95 -7.05
C TYR A 149 4.02 -7.30 -6.27
N ILE A 150 3.86 -6.67 -5.12
CA ILE A 150 2.58 -6.58 -4.42
C ILE A 150 1.96 -5.26 -4.81
N ILE A 151 0.71 -5.29 -5.25
CA ILE A 151 -0.01 -4.12 -5.76
C ILE A 151 -1.25 -3.91 -4.88
N ALA A 152 -1.37 -2.74 -4.27
CA ALA A 152 -2.57 -2.34 -3.56
C ALA A 152 -3.41 -1.38 -4.41
N GLN A 153 -4.71 -1.41 -4.17
CA GLN A 153 -5.70 -0.53 -4.79
C GLN A 153 -6.65 0.01 -3.72
N ILE A 154 -6.93 1.31 -3.75
CA ILE A 154 -8.13 1.88 -3.11
C ILE A 154 -9.16 2.06 -4.20
N ASN A 155 -10.39 1.66 -3.90
CA ASN A 155 -11.56 1.83 -4.77
C ASN A 155 -12.81 2.05 -3.92
N ASP A 156 -13.97 2.17 -4.57
CA ASP A 156 -15.27 2.05 -3.91
C ASP A 156 -15.92 0.69 -4.17
N ILE A 157 -16.95 0.37 -3.39
CA ILE A 157 -17.71 -0.88 -3.47
C ILE A 157 -18.41 -1.07 -4.83
N GLU A 158 -18.72 0.03 -5.53
CA GLU A 158 -19.37 0.03 -6.84
C GLU A 158 -18.35 -0.08 -7.99
N ASN A 159 -17.05 -0.14 -7.66
CA ASN A 159 -15.93 -0.19 -8.59
C ASN A 159 -15.87 1.02 -9.55
N ARG A 160 -16.19 2.23 -9.06
CA ARG A 160 -16.26 3.45 -9.89
C ARG A 160 -15.07 4.39 -9.72
N LEU A 161 -14.56 4.54 -8.50
CA LEU A 161 -13.50 5.48 -8.14
C LEU A 161 -12.21 5.21 -8.90
N ASN A 162 -11.77 3.96 -8.90
CA ASN A 162 -10.49 3.57 -9.45
C ASN A 162 -10.53 2.10 -9.89
N PRO A 163 -11.30 1.74 -10.91
CA PRO A 163 -11.39 0.37 -11.38
C PRO A 163 -10.03 -0.16 -11.85
N LYS A 164 -9.79 -1.47 -11.63
CA LYS A 164 -8.62 -2.15 -12.19
C LYS A 164 -8.60 -1.97 -13.71
N PRO A 165 -7.48 -1.52 -14.32
CA PRO A 165 -7.43 -1.31 -15.76
C PRO A 165 -7.72 -2.60 -16.55
N PRO A 166 -8.41 -2.49 -17.70
CA PRO A 166 -8.80 -3.66 -18.50
C PRO A 166 -7.58 -4.40 -19.04
N SER A 167 -7.65 -5.74 -19.01
CA SER A 167 -6.56 -6.67 -19.36
C SER A 167 -6.12 -6.70 -20.83
N THR A 168 -6.62 -5.78 -21.65
CA THR A 168 -6.43 -5.83 -23.11
C THR A 168 -5.10 -5.25 -23.59
N ARG A 169 -4.41 -4.46 -22.75
CA ARG A 169 -3.17 -3.73 -23.11
C ARG A 169 -2.26 -3.56 -21.90
N ALA A 170 -0.98 -3.33 -22.16
CA ALA A 170 -0.05 -2.89 -21.13
C ALA A 170 -0.49 -1.54 -20.55
N ILE A 171 -0.41 -1.40 -19.23
CA ILE A 171 -0.68 -0.14 -18.53
C ILE A 171 0.56 0.75 -18.53
N ASP A 172 0.31 2.05 -18.35
CA ASP A 172 1.34 3.05 -18.14
C ASP A 172 1.86 2.95 -16.69
N LEU A 173 3.09 2.46 -16.55
CA LEU A 173 3.72 2.26 -15.24
C LEU A 173 4.03 3.59 -14.53
N GLU A 174 4.31 4.66 -15.27
CA GLU A 174 4.56 5.97 -14.68
C GLU A 174 3.29 6.48 -14.00
N LYS A 175 2.15 6.38 -14.69
CA LYS A 175 0.84 6.73 -14.11
C LYS A 175 0.48 5.86 -12.91
N LEU A 176 0.81 4.57 -12.94
CA LEU A 176 0.60 3.68 -11.79
C LEU A 176 1.43 4.15 -10.58
N HIS A 177 2.71 4.48 -10.80
CA HIS A 177 3.61 4.95 -9.75
C HIS A 177 3.25 6.34 -9.22
N GLN A 178 2.67 7.21 -10.05
CA GLN A 178 2.20 8.54 -9.62
C GLN A 178 0.81 8.49 -8.92
N SER A 179 -0.04 7.50 -9.21
CA SER A 179 -1.42 7.46 -8.71
C SER A 179 -1.55 7.28 -7.19
N TYR A 180 -2.24 8.16 -6.48
CA TYR A 180 -2.48 8.00 -5.05
C TYR A 180 -3.53 6.93 -4.67
N LEU A 181 -4.14 6.26 -5.65
CA LEU A 181 -5.11 5.18 -5.45
C LEU A 181 -4.53 3.79 -5.74
N TRP A 182 -3.28 3.74 -6.21
CA TRP A 182 -2.51 2.51 -6.43
C TRP A 182 -1.19 2.57 -5.68
N SER A 183 -0.71 1.44 -5.17
CA SER A 183 0.65 1.35 -4.65
C SER A 183 1.30 0.05 -5.09
N VAL A 184 2.61 0.08 -5.27
CA VAL A 184 3.41 -1.05 -5.74
C VAL A 184 4.59 -1.23 -4.79
N LEU A 185 4.78 -2.45 -4.32
CA LEU A 185 5.88 -2.86 -3.45
C LEU A 185 6.69 -3.96 -4.14
N ASP A 186 7.96 -3.68 -4.45
CA ASP A 186 8.91 -4.68 -4.97
C ASP A 186 9.29 -5.65 -3.85
N THR A 187 9.02 -6.95 -4.02
CA THR A 187 9.33 -7.95 -2.99
C THR A 187 10.82 -8.25 -2.87
N ALA A 188 11.60 -7.98 -3.93
CA ALA A 188 13.05 -8.15 -3.97
C ALA A 188 13.79 -6.93 -3.41
N ASN A 189 13.18 -5.74 -3.52
CA ASN A 189 13.69 -4.46 -2.99
C ASN A 189 12.55 -3.65 -2.34
N PRO A 190 12.07 -4.05 -1.15
CA PRO A 190 10.98 -3.36 -0.46
C PRO A 190 11.32 -1.92 -0.03
N TYR A 191 12.58 -1.50 -0.20
CA TYR A 191 12.98 -0.10 -0.18
C TYR A 191 12.74 0.52 -1.57
N TYR A 192 11.64 1.25 -1.71
CA TYR A 192 11.46 2.35 -2.65
C TYR A 192 11.84 2.11 -4.12
N ILE A 193 10.81 2.12 -4.98
CA ILE A 193 10.98 2.49 -6.39
C ILE A 193 10.99 4.03 -6.44
N THR A 194 12.16 4.66 -6.28
CA THR A 194 12.35 6.05 -6.72
C THR A 194 12.68 6.02 -8.21
N GLY A 195 11.67 6.23 -9.04
CA GLY A 195 11.82 6.68 -10.42
C GLY A 195 11.46 8.15 -10.49
#